data_AF-A0A352B1K3-F1
#
_entry.id   AF-A0A352B1K3-F1
#
_cell.length_a   1.000
_cell.length_b   1.000
_cell.length_c   1.000
_cell.angle_alpha   90.00
_cell.angle_beta   90.00
_cell.angle_gamma   90.00
#
_symmetry.space_group_name_H-M   'P 1'
#
loop_
_entity.id
_entity.type
_entity.pdbx_description
1 polymer ?
#
loop_
_entity_poly.entity_id
_entity_poly.type
_entity_poly.pdbx_seq_one_letter_code
_entity_poly.pdbx_strand_id
1 'polypeptide(L)'
;MSTEFNRFQASKRGYDPEAVERELKALNSELVRLREQYADTAEELKETRSNLEQTQRKLVSTTAPNFASLGAEAAELLIRAENSARELEEAASSQAAALLAEANDQAAKLLENAEQQYHEQMGAADRRAARQVAAAKHEAELLTANSRSEAKERIQSAELEVARIRGQAATEVAAIKTTAKREVEKVKAELASKVASQEYATLDKLGIENAAKELAVAELEAQLATRRKKAEEEYLDLHNKAVAETQGYLESAKKDLSSLKKTISTIRLEIQALEMEASQAQGRILQEARKQAEAIAHKADLEAAETLALARQKALETEKTAEARANEIENKVKSSELYLKKLRSLLSTTDQLED
;
A
#
# COMPACT_ATOMS: atom_id res chain seq x y z
N MET A 1 -40.38 131.82 9.20
CA MET A 1 -40.96 131.86 7.84
C MET A 1 -42.46 131.69 7.99
N SER A 2 -43.18 132.81 8.11
CA SER A 2 -44.63 132.86 8.26
C SER A 2 -45.28 132.65 6.89
N THR A 3 -45.58 131.39 6.56
CA THR A 3 -46.41 131.04 5.41
C THR A 3 -47.86 131.33 5.76
N GLU A 4 -48.45 132.36 5.14
CA GLU A 4 -49.88 132.64 5.23
C GLU A 4 -50.69 131.46 4.68
N PHE A 5 -51.32 130.68 5.57
CA PHE A 5 -52.22 129.58 5.24
C PHE A 5 -53.66 130.05 5.01
N ASN A 6 -53.85 131.18 4.33
CA ASN A 6 -55.20 131.58 3.94
C ASN A 6 -55.50 131.13 2.52
N ARG A 7 -55.80 129.84 2.36
CA ARG A 7 -56.10 129.19 1.06
C ARG A 7 -57.55 129.39 0.60
N PHE A 8 -58.37 130.13 1.36
CA PHE A 8 -59.79 130.31 1.09
C PHE A 8 -60.08 131.75 0.67
N GLN A 9 -60.65 131.96 -0.53
CA GLN A 9 -61.11 133.28 -0.96
C GLN A 9 -62.43 133.65 -0.26
N ALA A 10 -62.50 134.86 0.30
CA ALA A 10 -63.69 135.35 1.00
C ALA A 10 -64.70 135.95 0.02
N SER A 11 -65.89 135.37 -0.06
CA SER A 11 -67.07 135.97 -0.69
C SER A 11 -67.76 136.93 0.29
N LYS A 12 -68.60 137.85 -0.21
CA LYS A 12 -69.19 138.98 0.54
C LYS A 12 -69.96 138.63 1.83
N ARG A 13 -70.14 137.35 2.18
CA ARG A 13 -70.72 136.85 3.44
C ARG A 13 -70.08 135.55 3.97
N GLY A 14 -68.82 135.24 3.65
CA GLY A 14 -68.12 134.07 4.18
C GLY A 14 -67.14 133.44 3.20
N TYR A 15 -66.48 132.36 3.60
CA TYR A 15 -65.60 131.58 2.70
C TYR A 15 -66.42 130.88 1.61
N ASP A 16 -65.87 130.79 0.40
CA ASP A 16 -66.48 130.04 -0.70
C ASP A 16 -66.61 128.54 -0.32
N PRO A 17 -67.83 128.00 -0.18
CA PRO A 17 -68.05 126.61 0.23
C PRO A 17 -67.36 125.59 -0.67
N GLU A 18 -67.28 125.85 -1.99
CA GLU A 18 -66.63 124.92 -2.93
C GLU A 18 -65.10 124.91 -2.82
N ALA A 19 -64.49 126.04 -2.43
CA ALA A 19 -63.06 126.10 -2.14
C ALA A 19 -62.72 125.42 -0.82
N VAL A 20 -63.56 125.60 0.21
CA VAL A 20 -63.42 124.93 1.52
C VAL A 20 -63.55 123.42 1.40
N GLU A 21 -64.53 122.93 0.66
CA GLU A 21 -64.72 121.50 0.49
C GLU A 21 -63.58 120.83 -0.31
N ARG A 22 -62.98 121.54 -1.28
CA ARG A 22 -61.80 121.05 -2.01
C ARG A 22 -60.58 120.89 -1.12
N GLU A 23 -60.26 121.86 -0.26
CA GLU A 23 -59.15 121.72 0.68
C GLU A 23 -59.47 120.70 1.78
N LEU A 24 -60.70 120.60 2.27
CA LEU A 24 -61.07 119.53 3.21
C LEU A 24 -60.91 118.15 2.59
N LYS A 25 -61.25 117.97 1.31
CA LYS A 25 -61.00 116.72 0.56
C LYS A 25 -59.51 116.48 0.36
N ALA A 26 -58.72 117.51 0.04
CA ALA A 26 -57.26 117.41 -0.06
C ALA A 26 -56.63 117.01 1.28
N LEU A 27 -57.00 117.67 2.38
CA LEU A 27 -56.52 117.39 3.72
C LEU A 27 -56.94 116.01 4.20
N ASN A 28 -58.17 115.57 3.91
CA ASN A 28 -58.60 114.20 4.17
C ASN A 28 -57.78 113.19 3.34
N SER A 29 -57.48 113.49 2.08
CA SER A 29 -56.63 112.62 1.27
C SER A 29 -55.19 112.55 1.80
N GLU A 30 -54.66 113.65 2.34
CA GLU A 30 -53.34 113.69 2.98
C GLU A 30 -53.34 112.93 4.31
N LEU A 31 -54.40 113.05 5.11
CA LEU A 31 -54.59 112.27 6.34
C LEU A 31 -54.69 110.77 6.07
N VAL A 32 -55.39 110.38 4.99
CA VAL A 32 -55.47 108.97 4.55
C VAL A 32 -54.09 108.48 4.13
N ARG A 33 -53.37 109.25 3.29
CA ARG A 33 -51.99 108.91 2.88
C ARG A 33 -51.04 108.80 4.08
N LEU A 34 -51.15 109.70 5.05
CA LEU A 34 -50.30 109.67 6.24
C LEU A 34 -50.63 108.47 7.13
N ARG A 35 -51.91 108.08 7.21
CA ARG A 35 -52.33 106.86 7.91
C ARG A 35 -51.83 105.60 7.21
N GLU A 36 -51.88 105.54 5.89
CA GLU A 36 -51.32 104.45 5.08
C GLU A 36 -49.80 104.35 5.30
N GLN A 37 -49.07 105.47 5.20
CA GLN A 37 -47.63 105.51 5.50
C GLN A 37 -47.30 105.08 6.93
N TYR A 38 -48.13 105.45 7.91
CA TYR A 38 -47.92 105.03 9.30
C TYR A 38 -48.20 103.55 9.51
N ALA A 39 -49.18 102.98 8.80
CA ALA A 39 -49.45 101.55 8.81
C ALA A 39 -48.29 100.76 8.18
N ASP A 40 -47.82 101.20 7.01
CA ASP A 40 -46.70 100.56 6.30
C ASP A 40 -45.42 100.59 7.14
N THR A 41 -45.07 101.74 7.73
CA THR A 41 -43.89 101.85 8.60
C THR A 41 -44.03 101.05 9.90
N ALA A 42 -45.24 100.90 10.44
CA ALA A 42 -45.47 100.04 11.61
C ALA A 42 -45.31 98.55 11.27
N GLU A 43 -45.74 98.13 10.08
CA GLU A 43 -45.55 96.78 9.55
C GLU A 43 -44.05 96.49 9.35
N GLU A 44 -43.32 97.40 8.69
CA GLU A 44 -41.86 97.31 8.50
C GLU A 44 -41.11 97.27 9.84
N LEU A 45 -41.52 98.08 10.83
CA LEU A 45 -40.91 98.07 12.16
C LEU A 45 -41.14 96.72 12.87
N LYS A 46 -42.31 96.12 12.70
CA LYS A 46 -42.63 94.80 13.27
C LYS A 46 -41.82 93.71 12.59
N GLU A 47 -41.69 93.74 11.26
CA GLU A 47 -40.91 92.78 10.50
C GLU A 47 -39.42 92.87 10.84
N THR A 48 -38.86 94.09 10.86
CA THR A 48 -37.47 94.31 11.26
C THR A 48 -37.19 93.89 12.69
N ARG A 49 -38.11 94.12 13.64
CA ARG A 49 -37.98 93.62 15.02
C ARG A 49 -38.03 92.09 15.10
N SER A 50 -38.94 91.45 14.36
CA SER A 50 -38.98 89.99 14.26
C SER A 50 -37.67 89.44 13.69
N ASN A 51 -37.15 90.07 12.64
CA ASN A 51 -35.86 89.69 12.05
C ASN A 51 -34.69 89.92 13.01
N LEU A 52 -34.72 91.01 13.79
CA LEU A 52 -33.74 91.29 14.85
C LEU A 52 -33.79 90.20 15.92
N GLU A 53 -34.98 89.84 16.44
CA GLU A 53 -35.12 88.77 17.43
C GLU A 53 -34.66 87.41 16.90
N GLN A 54 -35.02 87.06 15.65
CA GLN A 54 -34.58 85.81 15.03
C GLN A 54 -33.07 85.77 14.82
N THR A 55 -32.47 86.87 14.35
CA THR A 55 -31.01 86.97 14.17
C THR A 55 -30.29 86.97 15.50
N GLN A 56 -30.85 87.61 16.54
CA GLN A 56 -30.28 87.63 17.88
C GLN A 56 -30.36 86.25 18.54
N ARG A 57 -31.44 85.48 18.32
CA ARG A 57 -31.51 84.06 18.75
C ARG A 57 -30.47 83.19 18.04
N LYS A 58 -30.30 83.36 16.71
CA LYS A 58 -29.26 82.67 15.94
C LYS A 58 -27.84 83.08 16.36
N LEU A 59 -27.65 84.34 16.72
CA LEU A 59 -26.36 84.83 17.20
C LEU A 59 -26.06 84.25 18.58
N VAL A 60 -27.00 84.25 19.52
CA VAL A 60 -26.83 83.62 20.84
C VAL A 60 -26.53 82.11 20.70
N SER A 61 -27.17 81.40 19.77
CA SER A 61 -26.85 79.99 19.51
C SER A 61 -25.49 79.75 18.85
N THR A 62 -24.87 80.80 18.26
CA THR A 62 -23.56 80.71 17.57
C THR A 62 -22.42 81.30 18.41
N THR A 63 -22.71 82.26 19.30
CA THR A 63 -21.73 83.04 20.05
C THR A 63 -21.44 82.49 21.45
N ALA A 64 -22.33 81.65 22.02
CA ALA A 64 -21.97 80.80 23.15
C ALA A 64 -21.38 79.50 22.60
N PRO A 65 -20.08 79.21 22.76
CA PRO A 65 -19.55 77.93 22.35
C PRO A 65 -20.23 76.83 23.18
N ASN A 66 -21.02 75.98 22.53
CA ASN A 66 -21.76 74.90 23.17
C ASN A 66 -20.83 73.71 23.43
N PHE A 67 -19.76 73.92 24.21
CA PHE A 67 -18.78 72.88 24.58
C PHE A 67 -19.48 71.68 25.25
N ALA A 68 -20.55 71.93 26.00
CA ALA A 68 -21.39 70.89 26.60
C ALA A 68 -22.09 69.97 25.57
N SER A 69 -22.52 70.48 24.41
CA SER A 69 -23.09 69.62 23.36
C SER A 69 -22.02 68.86 22.58
N LEU A 70 -20.85 69.44 22.36
CA LEU A 70 -19.71 68.73 21.77
C LEU A 70 -19.26 67.57 22.69
N GLY A 71 -19.26 67.77 24.01
CA GLY A 71 -18.98 66.71 24.98
C GLY A 71 -20.02 65.60 24.97
N ALA A 72 -21.32 65.93 24.89
CA ALA A 72 -22.40 64.94 24.81
C ALA A 72 -22.35 64.13 23.50
N GLU A 73 -22.10 64.78 22.35
CA GLU A 73 -21.98 64.12 21.05
C GLU A 73 -20.70 63.26 20.97
N ALA A 74 -19.58 63.74 21.56
CA ALA A 74 -18.36 62.94 21.68
C ALA A 74 -18.53 61.73 22.62
N ALA A 75 -19.30 61.86 23.71
CA ALA A 75 -19.63 60.76 24.60
C ALA A 75 -20.52 59.71 23.91
N GLU A 76 -21.53 60.13 23.14
CA GLU A 76 -22.37 59.21 22.36
C GLU A 76 -21.55 58.48 21.28
N LEU A 77 -20.66 59.20 20.58
CA LEU A 77 -19.74 58.60 19.62
C LEU A 77 -18.80 57.57 20.28
N LEU A 78 -18.27 57.86 21.46
CA LEU A 78 -17.46 56.92 22.23
C LEU A 78 -18.24 55.67 22.64
N ILE A 79 -19.50 55.80 23.06
CA ILE A 79 -20.37 54.66 23.40
C ILE A 79 -20.63 53.81 22.17
N ARG A 80 -20.93 54.42 21.01
CA ARG A 80 -21.11 53.69 19.74
C ARG A 80 -19.81 53.01 19.30
N ALA A 81 -18.67 53.68 19.45
CA ALA A 81 -17.37 53.11 19.17
C ALA A 81 -17.03 51.94 20.11
N GLU A 82 -17.40 52.01 21.39
CA GLU A 82 -17.20 50.94 22.38
C GLU A 82 -18.07 49.72 22.06
N ASN A 83 -19.35 49.93 21.72
CA ASN A 83 -20.23 48.85 21.28
C ASN A 83 -19.72 48.19 19.99
N SER A 84 -19.32 49.00 19.01
CA SER A 84 -18.74 48.49 17.75
C SER A 84 -17.41 47.77 17.98
N ALA A 85 -16.59 48.20 18.95
CA ALA A 85 -15.36 47.52 19.31
C ALA A 85 -15.60 46.17 19.98
N ARG A 86 -16.60 46.07 20.87
CA ARG A 86 -17.01 44.78 21.47
C ARG A 86 -17.55 43.82 20.41
N GLU A 87 -18.40 44.30 19.51
CA GLU A 87 -18.89 43.50 18.38
C GLU A 87 -17.72 43.02 17.50
N LEU A 88 -16.74 43.89 17.25
CA LEU A 88 -15.55 43.55 16.48
C LEU A 88 -14.64 42.56 17.22
N GLU A 89 -14.54 42.64 18.55
CA GLU A 89 -13.82 41.68 19.40
C GLU A 89 -14.48 40.31 19.35
N GLU A 90 -15.79 40.23 19.55
CA GLU A 90 -16.54 38.98 19.47
C GLU A 90 -16.41 38.35 18.08
N ALA A 91 -16.54 39.15 17.02
CA ALA A 91 -16.37 38.69 15.64
C ALA A 91 -14.94 38.19 15.37
N ALA A 92 -13.93 38.90 15.84
CA ALA A 92 -12.52 38.54 15.66
C ALA A 92 -12.13 37.30 16.47
N SER A 93 -12.63 37.17 17.71
CA SER A 93 -12.44 35.98 18.55
C SER A 93 -13.11 34.76 17.91
N SER A 94 -14.34 34.91 17.42
CA SER A 94 -15.03 33.86 16.65
C SER A 94 -14.26 33.49 15.38
N GLN A 95 -13.69 34.46 14.66
CA GLN A 95 -12.92 34.22 13.46
C GLN A 95 -11.60 33.49 13.75
N ALA A 96 -10.88 33.89 14.80
CA ALA A 96 -9.67 33.22 15.26
C ALA A 96 -9.96 31.77 15.69
N ALA A 97 -11.03 31.55 16.45
CA ALA A 97 -11.48 30.21 16.84
C ALA A 97 -11.86 29.34 15.64
N ALA A 98 -12.57 29.91 14.66
CA ALA A 98 -12.93 29.19 13.43
C ALA A 98 -11.69 28.81 12.60
N LEU A 99 -10.72 29.73 12.48
CA LEU A 99 -9.47 29.48 11.75
C LEU A 99 -8.61 28.39 12.41
N LEU A 100 -8.53 28.38 13.75
CA LEU A 100 -7.86 27.32 14.49
C LEU A 100 -8.58 25.98 14.34
N ALA A 101 -9.92 25.97 14.44
CA ALA A 101 -10.70 24.76 14.26
C ALA A 101 -10.55 24.16 12.85
N GLU A 102 -10.56 25.00 11.82
CA GLU A 102 -10.34 24.58 10.43
C GLU A 102 -8.92 24.00 10.24
N ALA A 103 -7.90 24.65 10.79
CA ALA A 103 -6.52 24.17 10.69
C ALA A 103 -6.33 22.83 11.40
N ASN A 104 -6.92 22.65 12.58
CA ASN A 104 -6.88 21.38 13.32
C ASN A 104 -7.60 20.27 12.57
N ASP A 105 -8.75 20.54 11.93
CA ASP A 105 -9.45 19.57 11.09
C ASP A 105 -8.64 19.19 9.84
N GLN A 106 -8.00 20.16 9.19
CA GLN A 106 -7.10 19.90 8.07
C GLN A 106 -5.88 19.07 8.48
N ALA A 107 -5.26 19.39 9.62
CA ALA A 107 -4.16 18.64 10.19
C ALA A 107 -4.56 17.19 10.53
N ALA A 108 -5.72 17.01 11.18
CA ALA A 108 -6.27 15.69 11.49
C ALA A 108 -6.53 14.86 10.23
N LYS A 109 -7.15 15.45 9.20
CA LYS A 109 -7.38 14.77 7.90
C LYS A 109 -6.08 14.40 7.19
N LEU A 110 -5.07 15.26 7.24
CA LEU A 110 -3.76 14.95 6.66
C LEU A 110 -3.10 13.75 7.36
N LEU A 111 -3.18 13.70 8.69
CA LEU A 111 -2.67 12.60 9.49
C LEU A 111 -3.44 11.30 9.22
N GLU A 112 -4.77 11.34 9.23
CA GLU A 112 -5.61 10.19 8.97
C GLU A 112 -5.34 9.60 7.57
N ASN A 113 -5.27 10.45 6.55
CA ASN A 113 -4.94 10.00 5.19
C ASN A 113 -3.55 9.36 5.10
N ALA A 114 -2.56 9.91 5.81
CA ALA A 114 -1.21 9.35 5.84
C ALA A 114 -1.16 8.00 6.58
N GLU A 115 -1.90 7.85 7.69
CA GLU A 115 -2.03 6.59 8.42
C GLU A 115 -2.72 5.51 7.59
N GLN A 116 -3.77 5.87 6.85
CA GLN A 116 -4.43 4.95 5.91
C GLN A 116 -3.45 4.50 4.82
N GLN A 117 -2.72 5.43 4.20
CA GLN A 117 -1.69 5.10 3.20
C GLN A 117 -0.59 4.21 3.77
N TYR A 118 -0.14 4.47 5.00
CA TYR A 118 0.82 3.63 5.72
C TYR A 118 0.31 2.19 5.84
N HIS A 119 -0.91 2.01 6.33
CA HIS A 119 -1.52 0.68 6.49
C HIS A 119 -1.73 -0.04 5.16
N GLU A 120 -2.15 0.68 4.12
CA GLU A 120 -2.31 0.11 2.78
C GLU A 120 -0.97 -0.34 2.18
N GLN A 121 0.07 0.49 2.29
CA GLN A 121 1.41 0.19 1.80
C GLN A 121 2.02 -1.01 2.55
N MET A 122 1.90 -1.04 3.88
CA MET A 122 2.34 -2.16 4.69
C MET A 122 1.59 -3.44 4.35
N GLY A 123 0.26 -3.40 4.29
CA GLY A 123 -0.54 -4.55 3.90
C GLY A 123 -0.21 -5.05 2.48
N ALA A 124 0.09 -4.15 1.55
CA ALA A 124 0.53 -4.52 0.20
C ALA A 124 1.91 -5.18 0.19
N ALA A 125 2.85 -4.66 0.99
CA ALA A 125 4.19 -5.22 1.15
C ALA A 125 4.14 -6.63 1.78
N ASP A 126 3.36 -6.81 2.85
CA ASP A 126 3.15 -8.10 3.49
C ASP A 126 2.57 -9.14 2.52
N ARG A 127 1.59 -8.74 1.71
CA ARG A 127 1.03 -9.61 0.66
C ARG A 127 2.08 -9.98 -0.40
N ARG A 128 2.97 -9.06 -0.79
CA ARG A 128 4.06 -9.35 -1.75
C ARG A 128 5.09 -10.31 -1.13
N ALA A 129 5.53 -10.03 0.10
CA ALA A 129 6.43 -10.86 0.88
C ALA A 129 5.88 -12.28 1.05
N ALA A 130 4.61 -12.42 1.45
CA ALA A 130 3.94 -13.71 1.58
C ALA A 130 3.87 -14.48 0.26
N ARG A 131 3.54 -13.81 -0.86
CA ARG A 131 3.54 -14.44 -2.19
C ARG A 131 4.93 -14.93 -2.59
N GLN A 132 5.98 -14.16 -2.32
CA GLN A 132 7.34 -14.55 -2.65
C GLN A 132 7.80 -15.77 -1.85
N VAL A 133 7.51 -15.80 -0.55
CA VAL A 133 7.77 -16.98 0.29
C VAL A 133 6.95 -18.19 -0.17
N ALA A 134 5.68 -18.01 -0.55
CA ALA A 134 4.84 -19.09 -1.05
C ALA A 134 5.35 -19.65 -2.39
N ALA A 135 5.75 -18.78 -3.33
CA ALA A 135 6.34 -19.19 -4.60
C ALA A 135 7.64 -19.98 -4.39
N ALA A 136 8.54 -19.49 -3.53
CA ALA A 136 9.78 -20.17 -3.20
C ALA A 136 9.55 -21.53 -2.51
N LYS A 137 8.54 -21.63 -1.64
CA LYS A 137 8.12 -22.93 -1.06
C LYS A 137 7.69 -23.90 -2.13
N HIS A 138 6.83 -23.46 -3.05
CA HIS A 138 6.34 -24.30 -4.12
C HIS A 138 7.46 -24.77 -5.04
N GLU A 139 8.37 -23.87 -5.44
CA GLU A 139 9.53 -24.20 -6.26
C GLU A 139 10.45 -25.20 -5.54
N ALA A 140 10.70 -25.00 -4.25
CA ALA A 140 11.53 -25.92 -3.47
C ALA A 140 10.86 -27.31 -3.31
N GLU A 141 9.55 -27.35 -3.09
CA GLU A 141 8.78 -28.61 -3.05
C GLU A 141 8.87 -29.35 -4.39
N LEU A 142 8.68 -28.65 -5.52
CA LEU A 142 8.82 -29.21 -6.85
C LEU A 142 10.22 -29.76 -7.09
N LEU A 143 11.27 -29.03 -6.73
CA LEU A 143 12.65 -29.47 -6.84
C LEU A 143 12.86 -30.78 -6.08
N THR A 144 12.44 -30.83 -4.81
CA THR A 144 12.58 -32.06 -4.00
C THR A 144 11.75 -33.24 -4.52
N ALA A 145 10.56 -32.98 -5.04
CA ALA A 145 9.71 -34.01 -5.64
C ALA A 145 10.34 -34.60 -6.90
N ASN A 146 10.87 -33.75 -7.78
CA ASN A 146 11.56 -34.16 -9.01
C ASN A 146 12.82 -34.98 -8.67
N SER A 147 13.67 -34.49 -7.76
CA SER A 147 14.86 -35.20 -7.31
C SER A 147 14.54 -36.59 -6.73
N ARG A 148 13.46 -36.72 -5.94
CA ARG A 148 13.00 -38.01 -5.41
C ARG A 148 12.46 -38.94 -6.50
N SER A 149 11.74 -38.40 -7.49
CA SER A 149 11.24 -39.20 -8.61
C SER A 149 12.40 -39.77 -9.43
N GLU A 150 13.35 -38.92 -9.82
CA GLU A 150 14.55 -39.33 -10.56
C GLU A 150 15.37 -40.38 -9.79
N ALA A 151 15.54 -40.18 -8.48
CA ALA A 151 16.20 -41.16 -7.61
C ALA A 151 15.50 -42.52 -7.63
N LYS A 152 14.16 -42.53 -7.48
CA LYS A 152 13.36 -43.75 -7.51
C LYS A 152 13.48 -44.47 -8.86
N GLU A 153 13.43 -43.73 -9.97
CA GLU A 153 13.56 -44.27 -11.31
C GLU A 153 14.95 -44.91 -11.54
N ARG A 154 16.02 -44.27 -11.06
CA ARG A 154 17.38 -44.82 -11.13
C ARG A 154 17.52 -46.14 -10.36
N ILE A 155 16.97 -46.22 -9.15
CA ILE A 155 16.97 -47.46 -8.36
C ILE A 155 16.19 -48.55 -9.09
N GLN A 156 14.97 -48.23 -9.54
CA GLN A 156 14.11 -49.19 -10.20
C GLN A 156 14.75 -49.73 -11.49
N SER A 157 15.35 -48.85 -12.30
CA SER A 157 16.08 -49.25 -13.51
C SER A 157 17.24 -50.20 -13.19
N ALA A 158 18.05 -49.88 -12.17
CA ALA A 158 19.16 -50.73 -11.76
C ALA A 158 18.70 -52.09 -11.20
N GLU A 159 17.59 -52.12 -10.45
CA GLU A 159 17.01 -53.36 -9.91
C GLU A 159 16.43 -54.26 -11.02
N LEU A 160 15.76 -53.65 -12.03
CA LEU A 160 15.27 -54.37 -13.20
C LEU A 160 16.42 -54.98 -14.01
N GLU A 161 17.53 -54.26 -14.18
CA GLU A 161 18.70 -54.78 -14.89
C GLU A 161 19.33 -55.97 -14.16
N VAL A 162 19.40 -55.92 -12.82
CA VAL A 162 19.82 -57.08 -12.01
C VAL A 162 18.87 -58.26 -12.18
N ALA A 163 17.56 -58.02 -12.20
CA ALA A 163 16.58 -59.08 -12.43
C ALA A 163 16.73 -59.71 -13.82
N ARG A 164 16.96 -58.90 -14.85
CA ARG A 164 17.19 -59.33 -16.23
C ARG A 164 18.41 -60.24 -16.33
N ILE A 165 19.55 -59.82 -15.78
CA ILE A 165 20.81 -60.59 -15.83
C ILE A 165 20.69 -61.89 -15.04
N ARG A 166 20.01 -61.88 -13.88
CA ARG A 166 19.69 -63.11 -13.13
C ARG A 166 18.84 -64.09 -13.95
N GLY A 167 17.83 -63.57 -14.64
CA GLY A 167 16.97 -64.37 -15.52
C GLY A 167 17.77 -65.02 -16.65
N GLN A 168 18.60 -64.25 -17.34
CA GLN A 168 19.47 -64.75 -18.42
C GLN A 168 20.44 -65.83 -17.91
N ALA A 169 21.15 -65.57 -16.81
CA ALA A 169 22.06 -66.53 -16.21
C ALA A 169 21.35 -67.84 -15.80
N ALA A 170 20.14 -67.75 -15.23
CA ALA A 170 19.35 -68.93 -14.89
C ALA A 170 18.96 -69.75 -16.13
N THR A 171 18.57 -69.07 -17.23
CA THR A 171 18.22 -69.76 -18.48
C THR A 171 19.43 -70.41 -19.15
N GLU A 172 20.59 -69.75 -19.16
CA GLU A 172 21.82 -70.30 -19.73
C GLU A 172 22.30 -71.52 -18.94
N VAL A 173 22.32 -71.43 -17.59
CA VAL A 173 22.66 -72.57 -16.72
C VAL A 173 21.70 -73.74 -16.94
N ALA A 174 20.39 -73.48 -17.09
CA ALA A 174 19.41 -74.52 -17.38
C ALA A 174 19.60 -75.16 -18.76
N ALA A 175 19.93 -74.35 -19.78
CA ALA A 175 20.21 -74.81 -21.13
C ALA A 175 21.45 -75.72 -21.15
N ILE A 176 22.56 -75.29 -20.56
CA ILE A 176 23.81 -76.08 -20.49
C ILE A 176 23.59 -77.37 -19.71
N LYS A 177 22.87 -77.32 -18.58
CA LYS A 177 22.54 -78.53 -17.81
C LYS A 177 21.72 -79.52 -18.63
N THR A 178 20.81 -79.02 -19.46
CA THR A 178 19.96 -79.86 -20.33
C THR A 178 20.76 -80.45 -21.49
N THR A 179 21.62 -79.66 -22.16
CA THR A 179 22.48 -80.16 -23.24
C THR A 179 23.48 -81.19 -22.72
N ALA A 180 24.14 -80.90 -21.59
CA ALA A 180 25.05 -81.83 -20.92
C ALA A 180 24.35 -83.15 -20.57
N LYS A 181 23.13 -83.08 -20.00
CA LYS A 181 22.35 -84.29 -19.70
C LYS A 181 22.02 -85.08 -20.98
N ARG A 182 21.65 -84.41 -22.07
CA ARG A 182 21.35 -85.08 -23.35
C ARG A 182 22.57 -85.73 -23.98
N GLU A 183 23.72 -85.07 -23.96
CA GLU A 183 24.98 -85.62 -24.46
C GLU A 183 25.42 -86.84 -23.65
N VAL A 184 25.29 -86.76 -22.32
CA VAL A 184 25.51 -87.90 -21.41
C VAL A 184 24.61 -89.08 -21.77
N GLU A 185 23.31 -88.86 -21.93
CA GLU A 185 22.38 -89.95 -22.28
C GLU A 185 22.65 -90.51 -23.69
N LYS A 186 23.08 -89.66 -24.65
CA LYS A 186 23.50 -90.09 -25.98
C LYS A 186 24.70 -91.03 -25.92
N VAL A 187 25.75 -90.65 -25.18
CA VAL A 187 26.96 -91.49 -25.01
C VAL A 187 26.62 -92.81 -24.33
N LYS A 188 25.76 -92.80 -23.30
CA LYS A 188 25.26 -94.03 -22.66
C LYS A 188 24.53 -94.94 -23.64
N ALA A 189 23.64 -94.38 -24.48
CA ALA A 189 22.91 -95.16 -25.47
C ALA A 189 23.83 -95.75 -26.55
N GLU A 190 24.80 -94.96 -27.04
CA GLU A 190 25.82 -95.43 -27.98
C GLU A 190 26.69 -96.54 -27.37
N LEU A 191 27.04 -96.43 -26.10
CA LEU A 191 27.78 -97.47 -25.37
C LEU A 191 26.97 -98.75 -25.26
N ALA A 192 25.70 -98.66 -24.82
CA ALA A 192 24.82 -99.82 -24.71
C ALA A 192 24.65 -100.54 -26.06
N SER A 193 24.49 -99.78 -27.16
CA SER A 193 24.39 -100.33 -28.52
C SER A 193 25.70 -100.99 -29.00
N LYS A 194 26.86 -100.36 -28.73
CA LYS A 194 28.17 -100.93 -29.06
C LYS A 194 28.46 -102.22 -28.27
N VAL A 195 28.09 -102.27 -27.00
CA VAL A 195 28.23 -103.47 -26.17
C VAL A 195 27.32 -104.58 -26.69
N ALA A 196 26.05 -104.29 -26.93
CA ALA A 196 25.09 -105.27 -27.46
C ALA A 196 25.52 -105.82 -28.84
N SER A 197 25.87 -104.94 -29.79
CA SER A 197 26.32 -105.37 -31.14
C SER A 197 27.59 -106.22 -31.09
N GLN A 198 28.49 -105.96 -30.15
CA GLN A 198 29.69 -106.78 -29.95
C GLN A 198 29.34 -108.12 -29.31
N GLU A 199 28.48 -108.15 -28.28
CA GLU A 199 27.97 -109.40 -27.70
C GLU A 199 27.35 -110.30 -28.78
N TYR A 200 26.52 -109.75 -29.68
CA TYR A 200 25.97 -110.50 -30.82
C TYR A 200 27.06 -111.00 -31.79
N ALA A 201 28.01 -110.15 -32.18
CA ALA A 201 29.10 -110.53 -33.09
C ALA A 201 30.05 -111.57 -32.48
N THR A 202 30.17 -111.60 -31.15
CA THR A 202 30.94 -112.61 -30.44
C THR A 202 30.22 -113.94 -30.34
N LEU A 203 28.92 -113.93 -30.09
CA LEU A 203 28.09 -115.14 -30.07
C LEU A 203 28.07 -115.85 -31.43
N ASP A 204 28.06 -115.09 -32.53
CA ASP A 204 28.06 -115.62 -33.91
C ASP A 204 29.39 -116.30 -34.29
N LYS A 205 30.52 -115.83 -33.73
CA LYS A 205 31.86 -116.42 -33.97
C LYS A 205 32.15 -117.68 -33.15
N LEU A 206 31.37 -117.96 -32.09
CA LEU A 206 31.61 -119.05 -31.14
C LEU A 206 31.01 -120.41 -31.57
N GLY A 207 30.95 -120.67 -32.88
CA GLY A 207 30.59 -121.97 -33.45
C GLY A 207 31.27 -123.13 -32.72
N ILE A 208 30.48 -124.16 -32.39
CA ILE A 208 30.71 -125.22 -31.40
C ILE A 208 32.10 -125.88 -31.45
N GLU A 209 32.89 -125.79 -30.36
CA GLU A 209 33.62 -126.92 -29.70
C GLU A 209 34.17 -126.48 -28.32
N ASN A 210 33.83 -127.20 -27.25
CA ASN A 210 33.68 -126.65 -25.90
C ASN A 210 34.94 -126.26 -25.09
N ALA A 211 36.17 -126.52 -25.55
CA ALA A 211 37.39 -126.20 -24.79
C ALA A 211 38.11 -124.92 -25.26
N ALA A 212 37.93 -124.48 -26.51
CA ALA A 212 38.40 -123.18 -26.99
C ALA A 212 37.46 -122.02 -26.57
N LYS A 213 36.27 -122.35 -26.05
CA LYS A 213 35.25 -121.41 -25.61
C LYS A 213 35.65 -120.64 -24.37
N GLU A 214 36.28 -121.28 -23.37
CA GLU A 214 36.64 -120.58 -22.13
C GLU A 214 37.72 -119.51 -22.38
N LEU A 215 38.72 -119.81 -23.22
CA LEU A 215 39.75 -118.85 -23.59
C LEU A 215 39.16 -117.70 -24.44
N ALA A 216 38.31 -118.02 -25.43
CA ALA A 216 37.67 -117.02 -26.28
C ALA A 216 36.66 -116.16 -25.48
N VAL A 217 35.90 -116.74 -24.56
CA VAL A 217 35.00 -116.01 -23.67
C VAL A 217 35.82 -115.11 -22.73
N ALA A 218 36.88 -115.60 -22.11
CA ALA A 218 37.74 -114.79 -21.26
C ALA A 218 38.40 -113.63 -22.02
N GLU A 219 38.84 -113.86 -23.27
CA GLU A 219 39.43 -112.82 -24.12
C GLU A 219 38.39 -111.77 -24.55
N LEU A 220 37.17 -112.19 -24.85
CA LEU A 220 36.07 -111.28 -25.19
C LEU A 220 35.54 -110.51 -23.98
N GLU A 221 35.44 -111.15 -22.82
CA GLU A 221 35.15 -110.49 -21.55
C GLU A 221 36.21 -109.44 -21.21
N ALA A 222 37.49 -109.73 -21.44
CA ALA A 222 38.58 -108.77 -21.29
C ALA A 222 38.47 -107.60 -22.30
N GLN A 223 38.10 -107.86 -23.56
CA GLN A 223 37.86 -106.82 -24.56
C GLN A 223 36.63 -105.96 -24.24
N LEU A 224 35.55 -106.55 -23.74
CA LEU A 224 34.35 -105.84 -23.27
C LEU A 224 34.68 -105.02 -22.02
N ALA A 225 35.43 -105.56 -21.07
CA ALA A 225 35.86 -104.84 -19.87
C ALA A 225 36.76 -103.65 -20.21
N THR A 226 37.73 -103.81 -21.12
CA THR A 226 38.60 -102.70 -21.55
C THR A 226 37.83 -101.62 -22.32
N ARG A 227 36.83 -101.98 -23.13
CA ARG A 227 35.96 -101.00 -23.81
C ARG A 227 34.99 -100.31 -22.87
N ARG A 228 34.37 -101.02 -21.93
CA ARG A 228 33.54 -100.44 -20.87
C ARG A 228 34.37 -99.44 -20.07
N LYS A 229 35.59 -99.80 -19.68
CA LYS A 229 36.52 -98.90 -19.00
C LYS A 229 36.84 -97.64 -19.83
N LYS A 230 37.18 -97.79 -21.12
CA LYS A 230 37.44 -96.62 -22.01
C LYS A 230 36.21 -95.72 -22.17
N ALA A 231 35.02 -96.28 -22.30
CA ALA A 231 33.80 -95.50 -22.42
C ALA A 231 33.37 -94.84 -21.10
N GLU A 232 33.62 -95.49 -19.97
CA GLU A 232 33.47 -94.89 -18.64
C GLU A 232 34.43 -93.72 -18.44
N GLU A 233 35.68 -93.84 -18.90
CA GLU A 233 36.66 -92.75 -18.93
C GLU A 233 36.19 -91.59 -19.81
N GLU A 234 35.74 -91.86 -21.05
CA GLU A 234 35.16 -90.84 -21.95
C GLU A 234 33.91 -90.16 -21.35
N TYR A 235 33.04 -90.92 -20.67
CA TYR A 235 31.87 -90.42 -19.97
C TYR A 235 32.26 -89.48 -18.82
N LEU A 236 33.22 -89.90 -18.00
CA LEU A 236 33.73 -89.08 -16.90
C LEU A 236 34.34 -87.79 -17.43
N ASP A 237 35.10 -87.85 -18.52
CA ASP A 237 35.70 -86.67 -19.14
C ASP A 237 34.66 -85.68 -19.68
N LEU A 238 33.63 -86.17 -20.37
CA LEU A 238 32.53 -85.31 -20.85
C LEU A 238 31.73 -84.71 -19.70
N HIS A 239 31.45 -85.49 -18.66
CA HIS A 239 30.78 -85.00 -17.46
C HIS A 239 31.63 -83.92 -16.76
N ASN A 240 32.92 -84.16 -16.59
CA ASN A 240 33.84 -83.22 -15.97
C ASN A 240 33.95 -81.92 -16.78
N LYS A 241 33.98 -81.99 -18.12
CA LYS A 241 33.96 -80.81 -19.01
C LYS A 241 32.67 -80.00 -18.86
N ALA A 242 31.51 -80.64 -18.88
CA ALA A 242 30.23 -79.96 -18.70
C ALA A 242 30.10 -79.34 -17.30
N VAL A 243 30.58 -80.01 -16.26
CA VAL A 243 30.64 -79.46 -14.90
C VAL A 243 31.56 -78.24 -14.86
N ALA A 244 32.74 -78.30 -15.48
CA ALA A 244 33.67 -77.18 -15.53
C ALA A 244 33.08 -75.97 -16.28
N GLU A 245 32.41 -76.18 -17.42
CA GLU A 245 31.74 -75.10 -18.16
C GLU A 245 30.62 -74.47 -17.34
N THR A 246 29.72 -75.27 -16.75
CA THR A 246 28.63 -74.75 -15.89
C THR A 246 29.14 -73.98 -14.68
N GLN A 247 30.25 -74.44 -14.06
CA GLN A 247 30.91 -73.71 -12.98
C GLN A 247 31.49 -72.39 -13.47
N GLY A 248 32.14 -72.37 -14.64
CA GLY A 248 32.67 -71.14 -15.24
C GLY A 248 31.58 -70.08 -15.49
N TYR A 249 30.45 -70.48 -16.08
CA TYR A 249 29.31 -69.59 -16.28
C TYR A 249 28.70 -69.11 -14.95
N LEU A 250 28.56 -70.01 -13.98
CA LEU A 250 28.05 -69.65 -12.66
C LEU A 250 28.95 -68.63 -11.95
N GLU A 251 30.27 -68.80 -12.01
CA GLU A 251 31.24 -67.86 -11.45
C GLU A 251 31.23 -66.51 -12.18
N SER A 252 31.11 -66.51 -13.52
CA SER A 252 30.94 -65.26 -14.29
C SER A 252 29.66 -64.52 -13.87
N ALA A 253 28.53 -65.22 -13.81
CA ALA A 253 27.25 -64.65 -13.39
C ALA A 253 27.28 -64.13 -11.94
N LYS A 254 27.96 -64.84 -11.03
CA LYS A 254 28.19 -64.37 -9.65
C LYS A 254 29.02 -63.09 -9.63
N LYS A 255 30.07 -63.02 -10.44
CA LYS A 255 30.92 -61.83 -10.56
C LYS A 255 30.12 -60.63 -11.07
N ASP A 256 29.32 -60.82 -12.13
CA ASP A 256 28.48 -59.76 -12.70
C ASP A 256 27.38 -59.32 -11.71
N LEU A 257 26.78 -60.26 -10.98
CA LEU A 257 25.82 -59.95 -9.94
C LEU A 257 26.48 -59.18 -8.78
N SER A 258 27.72 -59.51 -8.43
CA SER A 258 28.47 -58.79 -7.40
C SER A 258 28.83 -57.37 -7.83
N SER A 259 29.24 -57.17 -9.10
CA SER A 259 29.56 -55.86 -9.64
C SER A 259 28.30 -54.99 -9.71
N LEU A 260 27.17 -55.54 -10.14
CA LEU A 260 25.89 -54.83 -10.16
C LEU A 260 25.35 -54.50 -8.77
N LYS A 261 25.53 -55.40 -7.79
CA LYS A 261 25.21 -55.06 -6.39
C LYS A 261 26.04 -53.87 -5.91
N LYS A 262 27.31 -53.82 -6.29
CA LYS A 262 28.17 -52.68 -6.00
C LYS A 262 27.67 -51.41 -6.70
N THR A 263 27.30 -51.47 -7.98
CA THR A 263 26.74 -50.30 -8.68
C THR A 263 25.41 -49.83 -8.07
N ILE A 264 24.52 -50.74 -7.66
CA ILE A 264 23.31 -50.37 -6.92
C ILE A 264 23.67 -49.67 -5.60
N SER A 265 24.66 -50.17 -4.87
CA SER A 265 25.09 -49.53 -3.63
C SER A 265 25.68 -48.14 -3.86
N THR A 266 26.44 -47.92 -4.93
CA THR A 266 26.96 -46.59 -5.27
C THR A 266 25.85 -45.66 -5.71
N ILE A 267 24.92 -46.12 -6.55
CA ILE A 267 23.73 -45.33 -6.96
C ILE A 267 22.91 -44.92 -5.73
N ARG A 268 22.74 -45.80 -4.74
CA ARG A 268 22.05 -45.45 -3.48
C ARG A 268 22.77 -44.35 -2.70
N LEU A 269 24.10 -44.38 -2.63
CA LEU A 269 24.88 -43.32 -1.98
C LEU A 269 24.79 -42.00 -2.76
N GLU A 270 24.87 -42.05 -4.09
CA GLU A 270 24.68 -40.88 -4.96
C GLU A 270 23.29 -40.27 -4.79
N ILE A 271 22.25 -41.10 -4.66
CA ILE A 271 20.89 -40.65 -4.38
C ILE A 271 20.79 -40.00 -3.02
N GLN A 272 21.36 -40.59 -1.97
CA GLN A 272 21.38 -39.97 -0.64
C GLN A 272 22.09 -38.62 -0.67
N ALA A 273 23.19 -38.51 -1.42
CA ALA A 273 23.89 -37.25 -1.62
C ALA A 273 23.00 -36.23 -2.36
N LEU A 274 22.31 -36.65 -3.42
CA LEU A 274 21.39 -35.81 -4.19
C LEU A 274 20.17 -35.36 -3.38
N GLU A 275 19.60 -36.24 -2.53
CA GLU A 275 18.52 -35.88 -1.60
C GLU A 275 18.99 -34.87 -0.55
N MET A 276 20.21 -35.04 -0.02
CA MET A 276 20.82 -34.09 0.91
C MET A 276 21.06 -32.74 0.23
N GLU A 277 21.60 -32.74 -0.99
CA GLU A 277 21.83 -31.52 -1.78
C GLU A 277 20.51 -30.82 -2.12
N ALA A 278 19.47 -31.56 -2.53
CA ALA A 278 18.15 -31.01 -2.78
C ALA A 278 17.53 -30.41 -1.51
N SER A 279 17.70 -31.05 -0.35
CA SER A 279 17.25 -30.51 0.94
C SER A 279 18.01 -29.24 1.33
N GLN A 280 19.32 -29.20 1.10
CA GLN A 280 20.14 -28.00 1.32
C GLN A 280 19.75 -26.87 0.37
N ALA A 281 19.51 -27.17 -0.91
CA ALA A 281 19.05 -26.22 -1.92
C ALA A 281 17.68 -25.65 -1.55
N GLN A 282 16.73 -26.49 -1.15
CA GLN A 282 15.45 -26.07 -0.57
C GLN A 282 15.65 -25.12 0.61
N GLY A 283 16.54 -25.46 1.55
CA GLY A 283 16.87 -24.60 2.67
C GLY A 283 17.38 -23.22 2.24
N ARG A 284 18.30 -23.18 1.26
CA ARG A 284 18.84 -21.93 0.70
C ARG A 284 17.78 -21.09 0.00
N ILE A 285 16.95 -21.69 -0.87
CA ILE A 285 15.86 -21.00 -1.58
C ILE A 285 14.89 -20.37 -0.57
N LEU A 286 14.51 -21.11 0.47
CA LEU A 286 13.61 -20.60 1.51
C LEU A 286 14.24 -19.49 2.35
N GLN A 287 15.52 -19.61 2.70
CA GLN A 287 16.23 -18.57 3.44
C GLN A 287 16.37 -17.28 2.61
N GLU A 288 16.72 -17.39 1.33
CA GLU A 288 16.86 -16.25 0.44
C GLU A 288 15.50 -15.57 0.20
N ALA A 289 14.44 -16.34 -0.03
CA ALA A 289 13.09 -15.80 -0.17
C ALA A 289 12.61 -15.09 1.11
N ARG A 290 12.96 -15.61 2.29
CA ARG A 290 12.67 -14.94 3.57
C ARG A 290 13.44 -13.63 3.71
N LYS A 291 14.75 -13.62 3.42
CA LYS A 291 15.54 -12.38 3.43
C LYS A 291 14.99 -11.33 2.47
N GLN A 292 14.59 -11.73 1.27
CA GLN A 292 14.00 -10.83 0.29
C GLN A 292 12.63 -10.32 0.75
N ALA A 293 11.81 -11.18 1.34
CA ALA A 293 10.52 -10.79 1.93
C ALA A 293 10.70 -9.80 3.10
N GLU A 294 11.65 -10.05 3.99
CA GLU A 294 12.02 -9.13 5.08
C GLU A 294 12.53 -7.79 4.55
N ALA A 295 13.37 -7.81 3.50
CA ALA A 295 13.86 -6.58 2.86
C ALA A 295 12.72 -5.77 2.21
N ILE A 296 11.74 -6.43 1.59
CA ILE A 296 10.55 -5.77 1.03
C ILE A 296 9.72 -5.13 2.12
N ALA A 297 9.45 -5.86 3.21
CA ALA A 297 8.69 -5.35 4.35
C ALA A 297 9.41 -4.15 4.99
N HIS A 298 10.70 -4.29 5.28
CA HIS A 298 11.50 -3.22 5.87
C HIS A 298 11.59 -1.98 4.98
N LYS A 299 11.77 -2.16 3.66
CA LYS A 299 11.80 -1.04 2.72
C LYS A 299 10.44 -0.31 2.70
N ALA A 300 9.34 -1.06 2.68
CA ALA A 300 8.01 -0.46 2.72
C ALA A 300 7.75 0.27 4.04
N ASP A 301 8.23 -0.26 5.16
CA ASP A 301 8.08 0.36 6.48
C ASP A 301 8.86 1.67 6.57
N LEU A 302 10.08 1.72 6.02
CA LEU A 302 10.86 2.96 5.90
C LEU A 302 10.16 4.02 5.05
N GLU A 303 9.70 3.65 3.85
CA GLU A 303 9.01 4.56 2.93
C GLU A 303 7.71 5.08 3.56
N ALA A 304 6.95 4.20 4.23
CA ALA A 304 5.69 4.57 4.88
C ALA A 304 5.91 5.40 6.15
N ALA A 305 6.98 5.15 6.91
CA ALA A 305 7.37 5.98 8.05
C ALA A 305 7.80 7.39 7.59
N GLU A 306 8.48 7.51 6.46
CA GLU A 306 8.87 8.79 5.87
C GLU A 306 7.63 9.59 5.43
N THR A 307 6.66 8.97 4.77
CA THR A 307 5.42 9.66 4.37
C THR A 307 4.62 10.14 5.58
N LEU A 308 4.53 9.33 6.64
CA LEU A 308 3.88 9.72 7.89
C LEU A 308 4.61 10.87 8.59
N ALA A 309 5.94 10.85 8.59
CA ALA A 309 6.75 11.93 9.15
C ALA A 309 6.54 13.25 8.39
N LEU A 310 6.53 13.21 7.06
CA LEU A 310 6.24 14.37 6.21
C LEU A 310 4.82 14.90 6.43
N ALA A 311 3.82 14.01 6.59
CA ALA A 311 2.45 14.41 6.89
C ALA A 311 2.35 15.11 8.26
N ARG A 312 3.02 14.57 9.28
CA ARG A 312 3.12 15.18 10.61
C ARG A 312 3.77 16.56 10.57
N GLN A 313 4.85 16.72 9.81
CA GLN A 313 5.49 18.01 9.64
C GLN A 313 4.54 19.02 9.00
N LYS A 314 3.86 18.64 7.92
CA LYS A 314 2.89 19.50 7.24
C LYS A 314 1.71 19.89 8.14
N ALA A 315 1.17 18.94 8.90
CA ALA A 315 0.11 19.19 9.88
C ALA A 315 0.55 20.23 10.93
N LEU A 316 1.76 20.07 11.49
CA LEU A 316 2.31 21.00 12.46
C LEU A 316 2.60 22.39 11.85
N GLU A 317 3.05 22.45 10.60
CA GLU A 317 3.20 23.71 9.87
C GLU A 317 1.84 24.40 9.65
N THR A 318 0.79 23.66 9.28
CA THR A 318 -0.56 24.23 9.11
C THR A 318 -1.11 24.80 10.40
N GLU A 319 -1.01 24.06 11.51
CA GLU A 319 -1.44 24.52 12.84
C GLU A 319 -0.66 25.78 13.25
N LYS A 320 0.67 25.78 13.12
CA LYS A 320 1.50 26.93 13.49
C LYS A 320 1.19 28.18 12.66
N THR A 321 0.92 28.02 11.36
CA THR A 321 0.53 29.16 10.52
C THR A 321 -0.85 29.71 10.90
N ALA A 322 -1.77 28.85 11.31
CA ALA A 322 -3.09 29.25 11.78
C ALA A 322 -3.01 29.97 13.14
N GLU A 323 -2.23 29.44 14.09
CA GLU A 323 -1.94 30.09 15.38
C GLU A 323 -1.33 31.47 15.19
N ALA A 324 -0.37 31.63 14.28
CA ALA A 324 0.23 32.94 13.99
C ALA A 324 -0.81 33.94 13.48
N ARG A 325 -1.71 33.51 12.57
CA ARG A 325 -2.79 34.37 12.05
C ARG A 325 -3.82 34.71 13.12
N ALA A 326 -4.21 33.76 13.95
CA ALA A 326 -5.13 33.97 15.07
C ALA A 326 -4.56 35.00 16.06
N ASN A 327 -3.29 34.85 16.44
CA ASN A 327 -2.58 35.81 17.29
C ASN A 327 -2.49 37.20 16.66
N GLU A 328 -2.28 37.30 15.33
CA GLU A 328 -2.25 38.59 14.63
C GLU A 328 -3.61 39.29 14.69
N ILE A 329 -4.71 38.55 14.49
CA ILE A 329 -6.08 39.07 14.63
C ILE A 329 -6.31 39.57 16.06
N GLU A 330 -5.99 38.75 17.05
CA GLU A 330 -6.18 39.11 18.47
C GLU A 330 -5.36 40.34 18.88
N ASN A 331 -4.11 40.45 18.41
CA ASN A 331 -3.26 41.62 18.67
C ASN A 331 -3.81 42.90 18.03
N LYS A 332 -4.35 42.82 16.80
CA LYS A 332 -5.00 43.97 16.13
C LYS A 332 -6.22 44.46 16.93
N VAL A 333 -7.02 43.55 17.46
CA VAL A 333 -8.18 43.88 18.32
C VAL A 333 -7.73 44.55 19.61
N LYS A 334 -6.79 43.95 20.36
CA LYS A 334 -6.24 44.52 21.61
C LYS A 334 -5.63 45.91 21.40
N SER A 335 -4.93 46.12 20.27
CA SER A 335 -4.39 47.43 19.97
C SER A 335 -5.49 48.47 19.76
N SER A 336 -6.57 48.11 19.05
CA SER A 336 -7.73 48.98 18.81
C SER A 336 -8.45 49.35 20.12
N GLU A 337 -8.60 48.40 21.04
CA GLU A 337 -9.13 48.66 22.39
C GLU A 337 -8.27 49.66 23.18
N LEU A 338 -6.95 49.47 23.17
CA LEU A 338 -6.02 50.39 23.84
C LEU A 338 -6.12 51.82 23.28
N TYR A 339 -6.32 51.96 21.96
CA TYR A 339 -6.57 53.26 21.33
C TYR A 339 -7.88 53.89 21.82
N LEU A 340 -8.98 53.13 21.86
CA LEU A 340 -10.27 53.63 22.36
C LEU A 340 -10.21 54.01 23.84
N LYS A 341 -9.51 53.21 24.66
CA LYS A 341 -9.29 53.52 26.08
C LYS A 341 -8.48 54.81 26.28
N LYS A 342 -7.45 55.03 25.46
CA LYS A 342 -6.68 56.29 25.46
C LYS A 342 -7.54 57.48 25.05
N LEU A 343 -8.33 57.36 23.98
CA LEU A 343 -9.25 58.40 23.53
C LEU A 343 -10.26 58.78 24.63
N ARG A 344 -10.82 57.79 25.32
CA ARG A 344 -11.70 58.01 26.47
C ARG A 344 -11.02 58.75 27.62
N SER A 345 -9.78 58.37 27.97
CA SER A 345 -9.04 59.05 29.04
C SER A 345 -8.75 60.51 28.73
N LEU A 346 -8.45 60.82 27.46
CA LEU A 346 -8.22 62.19 26.98
C LEU A 346 -9.52 63.00 27.06
N LEU A 347 -10.64 62.44 26.64
CA LEU A 347 -11.95 63.10 26.73
C LEU A 347 -12.37 63.38 28.19
N SER A 348 -12.12 62.43 29.10
CA SER A 348 -12.43 62.63 30.53
C SER A 348 -11.51 63.64 31.23
N THR A 349 -10.29 63.87 30.71
CA THR A 349 -9.36 64.86 31.27
C THR A 349 -9.64 66.27 30.74
N THR A 350 -10.17 66.40 29.52
CA THR A 350 -10.70 67.68 29.03
C THR A 350 -11.95 68.13 29.79
N ASP A 351 -12.86 67.22 30.15
CA ASP A 351 -14.03 67.57 30.98
C ASP A 351 -13.64 68.06 32.40
N GLN A 352 -12.49 67.64 32.93
CA GLN A 352 -12.02 68.04 34.28
C GLN A 352 -11.25 69.37 34.31
N LEU A 353 -10.89 69.93 33.14
CA LEU A 353 -10.17 71.21 33.03
C LEU A 353 -11.13 72.40 32.83
N GLU A 354 -12.43 72.14 32.68
CA GLU A 354 -13.46 73.16 32.41
C GLU A 354 -14.35 73.50 33.61
N ASP A 355 -14.18 72.83 34.77
CA ASP A 355 -14.67 73.24 36.09
C ASP A 355 -13.59 74.03 36.86
#